data_AF-A0A493TBL8-F1
#
_entry.id   AF-A0A493TBL8-F1
#
_cell.length_a   1.000
_cell.length_b   1.000
_cell.length_c   1.000
_cell.angle_alpha   90.00
_cell.angle_beta   90.00
_cell.angle_gamma   90.00
#
_symmetry.space_group_name_H-M   'P 1'
#
loop_
_entity.id
_entity.type
_entity.pdbx_description
1 polymer ?
#
loop_
_entity_poly.entity_id
_entity_poly.type
_entity_poly.pdbx_seq_one_letter_code
_entity_poly.pdbx_strand_id
1 'polypeptide(L)'
;IHYLLQSVQHSLERCFGKARGEIPILPSPELQARVSGASERDIVYAGLAYTMEQSAKQIMNVAARYNLGLDQRTAAYLCALEKVLTVYNEAGFTY
;
A
#
# COMPACT_ATOMS: atom_id res chain seq x y z
N ILE A 1 -17.00 -5.37 -6.73
CA ILE A 1 -17.48 -4.58 -5.56
C ILE A 1 -19.00 -4.57 -5.45
N HIS A 2 -19.76 -4.46 -6.54
CA HIS A 2 -21.23 -4.44 -6.48
C HIS A 2 -21.85 -5.57 -5.65
N TYR A 3 -21.48 -6.83 -5.92
CA TYR A 3 -21.93 -7.99 -5.13
C TYR A 3 -21.50 -7.95 -3.66
N LEU A 4 -20.36 -7.32 -3.35
CA LEU A 4 -19.88 -7.17 -1.98
C LEU A 4 -20.73 -6.15 -1.21
N LEU A 5 -21.05 -5.00 -1.82
CA LEU A 5 -21.93 -4.00 -1.21
C LEU A 5 -23.34 -4.54 -1.03
N GLN A 6 -23.85 -5.30 -2.00
CA GLN A 6 -25.16 -5.95 -1.93
C GLN A 6 -25.22 -7.03 -0.83
N SER A 7 -24.14 -7.79 -0.63
CA SER A 7 -24.05 -8.78 0.45
C SER A 7 -24.07 -8.11 1.84
N VAL A 8 -23.38 -6.97 1.98
CA VAL A 8 -23.39 -6.17 3.22
C VAL A 8 -24.78 -5.60 3.47
N GLN A 9 -25.41 -5.00 2.45
CA GLN A 9 -26.78 -4.50 2.53
C GLN A 9 -27.75 -5.60 3.01
N HIS A 10 -27.73 -6.76 2.35
CA HIS A 10 -28.62 -7.88 2.69
C HIS A 10 -28.40 -8.42 4.10
N SER A 11 -27.15 -8.43 4.57
CA SER A 11 -26.81 -8.87 5.93
C SER A 11 -27.33 -7.90 6.99
N LEU A 12 -27.24 -6.58 6.73
CA LEU A 12 -27.77 -5.54 7.61
C LEU A 12 -29.30 -5.57 7.65
N GLU A 13 -29.95 -5.70 6.50
CA GLU A 13 -31.42 -5.78 6.41
C GLU A 13 -31.98 -7.03 7.12
N ARG A 14 -31.26 -8.16 7.06
CA ARG A 14 -31.60 -9.37 7.82
C ARG A 14 -31.46 -9.18 9.34
N CYS A 15 -30.44 -8.45 9.79
CA CYS A 15 -30.13 -8.29 11.21
C CYS A 15 -31.01 -7.24 11.89
N PHE A 16 -31.23 -6.09 11.24
CA PHE A 16 -32.01 -4.98 11.81
C PHE A 16 -33.52 -5.08 11.56
N GLY A 17 -33.94 -6.00 10.68
CA GLY A 17 -35.33 -6.18 10.30
C GLY A 17 -35.87 -5.02 9.46
N LYS A 18 -36.91 -5.27 8.65
CA LYS A 18 -37.51 -4.27 7.76
C LYS A 18 -38.27 -3.14 8.49
N ALA A 19 -38.29 -3.15 9.82
CA ALA A 19 -39.01 -2.18 10.65
C ALA A 19 -38.41 -0.76 10.59
N ARG A 20 -37.12 -0.62 10.28
CA ARG A 20 -36.41 0.67 10.17
C ARG A 20 -36.24 1.20 8.75
N GLY A 21 -36.74 0.49 7.73
CA GLY A 21 -36.59 0.86 6.31
C GLY A 21 -35.43 0.15 5.60
N GLU A 22 -35.32 0.36 4.28
CA GLU A 22 -34.23 -0.15 3.45
C GLU A 22 -32.91 0.56 3.82
N ILE A 23 -31.80 -0.19 3.90
CA ILE A 23 -30.47 0.36 4.25
C ILE A 23 -29.60 0.31 2.99
N PRO A 24 -29.72 1.28 2.07
CA PRO A 24 -28.98 1.26 0.82
C PRO A 24 -27.48 1.50 1.09
N ILE A 25 -26.66 0.51 0.73
CA ILE A 25 -25.20 0.64 0.78
C ILE A 25 -24.71 1.06 -0.60
N LEU A 26 -24.59 2.37 -0.79
CA LEU A 26 -24.14 2.97 -2.05
C LEU A 26 -22.62 3.22 -2.00
N PRO A 27 -21.90 2.98 -3.11
CA PRO A 27 -20.49 3.36 -3.20
C PRO A 27 -20.35 4.88 -3.16
N SER A 28 -19.35 5.37 -2.43
CA SER A 28 -18.96 6.78 -2.48
C SER A 28 -18.44 7.15 -3.88
N PRO A 29 -18.43 8.43 -4.27
CA PRO A 29 -17.93 8.86 -5.59
C PRO A 29 -16.49 8.40 -5.85
N GLU A 30 -15.62 8.46 -4.84
CA GLU A 30 -14.24 7.98 -4.91
C GLU A 30 -14.16 6.47 -5.13
N LEU A 31 -15.00 5.71 -4.42
CA LEU A 31 -15.07 4.26 -4.58
C LEU A 31 -15.62 3.92 -5.97
N GLN A 32 -16.67 4.61 -6.43
CA GLN A 32 -17.27 4.42 -7.75
C GLN A 32 -16.25 4.65 -8.87
N ALA A 33 -15.38 5.66 -8.74
CA ALA A 33 -14.30 5.91 -9.69
C ALA A 33 -13.24 4.78 -9.72
N ARG A 34 -13.06 4.06 -8.61
CA ARG A 34 -12.11 2.93 -8.47
C ARG A 34 -12.74 1.55 -8.67
N VAL A 35 -14.08 1.47 -8.71
CA VAL A 35 -14.85 0.22 -8.85
C VAL A 35 -14.56 -0.50 -10.16
N SER A 36 -14.27 0.24 -11.23
CA SER A 36 -13.87 -0.28 -12.53
C SER A 36 -12.46 -0.90 -12.57
N GLY A 37 -11.73 -0.86 -11.45
CA GLY A 37 -10.33 -1.25 -11.37
C GLY A 37 -9.40 -0.06 -11.58
N ALA A 38 -8.12 -0.26 -11.25
CA ALA A 38 -7.10 0.77 -11.43
C ALA A 38 -6.71 0.87 -12.91
N SER A 39 -6.77 2.06 -13.49
CA SER A 39 -6.20 2.32 -14.81
C SER A 39 -4.67 2.28 -14.76
N GLU A 40 -4.00 2.18 -15.91
CA GLU A 40 -2.53 2.29 -15.98
C GLU A 40 -2.02 3.56 -15.30
N ARG A 41 -2.70 4.69 -15.54
CA ARG A 41 -2.40 5.96 -14.88
C ARG A 41 -2.46 5.80 -13.36
N ASP A 42 -3.53 5.22 -12.83
CA ASP A 42 -3.70 5.04 -11.39
C ASP A 42 -2.62 4.13 -10.80
N ILE A 43 -2.24 3.06 -11.52
CA ILE A 43 -1.18 2.14 -11.12
C ILE A 43 0.17 2.86 -11.09
N VAL A 44 0.49 3.67 -12.10
CA VAL A 44 1.75 4.42 -12.15
C VAL A 44 1.82 5.43 -10.99
N TYR A 45 0.77 6.22 -10.77
CA TYR A 45 0.75 7.20 -9.67
C TYR A 45 0.82 6.51 -8.31
N ALA A 46 0.01 5.47 -8.07
CA ALA A 46 -0.01 4.76 -6.81
C ALA A 46 1.30 3.99 -6.57
N GLY A 47 1.85 3.36 -7.60
CA GLY A 47 3.12 2.62 -7.54
C GLY A 47 4.30 3.54 -7.27
N LEU A 48 4.37 4.70 -7.92
CA LEU A 48 5.39 5.70 -7.64
C LEU A 48 5.27 6.25 -6.20
N ALA A 49 4.06 6.63 -5.78
CA ALA A 49 3.83 7.14 -4.43
C ALA A 49 4.23 6.10 -3.37
N TYR A 50 3.80 4.85 -3.56
CA TYR A 50 4.12 3.74 -2.67
C TYR A 50 5.63 3.48 -2.60
N THR A 51 6.31 3.36 -3.74
CA THR A 51 7.76 3.05 -3.76
C THR A 51 8.59 4.18 -3.16
N MET A 52 8.22 5.44 -3.42
CA MET A 52 8.89 6.60 -2.82
C MET A 52 8.69 6.66 -1.31
N GLU A 53 7.45 6.47 -0.83
CA GLU A 53 7.16 6.47 0.60
C GLU A 53 7.92 5.35 1.33
N GLN A 54 7.89 4.13 0.78
CA GLN A 54 8.61 2.99 1.35
C GLN A 54 10.13 3.22 1.36
N SER A 55 10.68 3.74 0.26
CA SER A 55 12.12 4.05 0.18
C SER A 55 12.52 5.13 1.19
N ALA A 56 11.72 6.18 1.32
CA ALA A 56 11.96 7.23 2.30
C ALA A 56 11.95 6.68 3.74
N LYS A 57 10.97 5.83 4.08
CA LYS A 57 10.92 5.15 5.39
C LYS A 57 12.14 4.29 5.65
N GLN A 58 12.62 3.54 4.65
CA GLN A 58 13.84 2.74 4.78
C GLN A 58 15.07 3.60 5.05
N ILE A 59 15.25 4.69 4.31
CA ILE A 59 16.38 5.61 4.50
C ILE A 59 16.32 6.25 5.89
N MET A 60 15.14 6.73 6.32
CA MET A 60 14.96 7.31 7.66
C MET A 60 15.27 6.29 8.77
N ASN A 61 14.84 5.05 8.61
CA ASN A 61 15.14 3.97 9.56
C ASN A 61 16.64 3.66 9.61
N VAL A 62 17.33 3.61 8.47
CA VAL A 62 18.78 3.41 8.42
C VAL A 62 19.52 4.60 9.05
N ALA A 63 19.09 5.83 8.75
CA ALA A 63 19.66 7.03 9.35
C ALA A 63 19.54 7.02 10.88
N ALA A 64 18.39 6.58 11.42
CA ALA A 64 18.19 6.41 12.85
C ALA A 64 19.04 5.26 13.43
N ARG A 65 19.09 4.09 12.76
CA ARG A 65 19.86 2.90 13.20
C ARG A 65 21.35 3.20 13.35
N TYR A 66 21.93 3.96 12.44
CA TYR A 66 23.36 4.31 12.44
C TYR A 66 23.65 5.71 13.00
N ASN A 67 22.64 6.37 13.59
CA ASN A 67 22.72 7.71 14.19
C ASN A 67 23.33 8.77 13.25
N LEU A 68 22.94 8.73 11.97
CA LEU A 68 23.45 9.62 10.90
C LEU A 68 22.79 11.01 10.91
N GLY A 69 21.75 11.20 11.73
CA GLY A 69 21.00 12.45 11.81
C GLY A 69 20.42 12.85 10.45
N LEU A 70 20.88 13.97 9.89
CA LEU A 70 20.41 14.51 8.61
C LEU A 70 21.20 14.02 7.39
N ASP A 71 22.21 13.15 7.58
CA ASP A 71 22.96 12.58 6.46
C ASP A 71 22.18 11.43 5.78
N GLN A 72 21.14 11.81 5.05
CA GLN A 72 20.30 10.89 4.28
C GLN A 72 21.04 10.27 3.09
N ARG A 73 22.14 10.90 2.63
CA ARG A 73 22.94 10.38 1.53
C ARG A 73 23.65 9.10 1.95
N THR A 74 24.36 9.14 3.08
CA THR A 74 25.03 7.95 3.63
C THR A 74 24.02 6.86 3.98
N ALA A 75 22.86 7.24 4.55
CA ALA A 75 21.78 6.30 4.84
C ALA A 75 21.24 5.59 3.58
N ALA A 76 21.07 6.33 2.48
CA ALA A 76 20.63 5.77 1.21
C ALA A 76 21.65 4.78 0.61
N TYR A 77 22.95 5.11 0.67
CA TYR A 77 24.00 4.18 0.25
C TYR A 77 24.03 2.92 1.09
N LEU A 78 23.90 3.02 2.41
CA LEU A 78 23.81 1.86 3.30
C LEU A 78 22.60 0.97 2.96
N CYS A 79 21.44 1.57 2.69
CA CYS A 79 20.26 0.82 2.27
C CYS A 79 20.47 0.09 0.93
N ALA A 80 21.17 0.71 -0.01
CA ALA A 80 21.53 0.07 -1.28
C ALA A 80 22.55 -1.08 -1.08
N LEU A 81 23.57 -0.86 -0.26
CA LEU A 81 24.58 -1.87 0.06
C LEU A 81 23.97 -3.09 0.75
N GLU A 82 23.09 -2.89 1.73
CA GLU A 82 22.38 -4.00 2.40
C GLU A 82 21.64 -4.87 1.36
N LYS A 83 20.88 -4.26 0.44
CA LYS A 83 20.13 -4.99 -0.61
C LYS A 83 21.04 -5.77 -1.55
N VAL A 84 22.10 -5.15 -2.05
CA VAL A 84 23.04 -5.78 -2.98
C VAL A 84 23.78 -6.92 -2.29
N LEU A 85 24.28 -6.69 -1.06
CA LEU A 85 25.03 -7.69 -0.31
C LEU A 85 24.16 -8.91 0.06
N THR A 86 22.88 -8.72 0.37
CA THR A 86 21.95 -9.84 0.59
C THR A 86 21.91 -10.77 -0.61
N VAL A 87 21.79 -10.23 -1.83
CA VAL A 87 21.78 -11.06 -3.06
C VAL A 87 23.09 -11.83 -3.22
N TYR A 88 24.23 -11.17 -3.02
CA TYR A 88 25.55 -11.84 -3.11
C TYR A 88 25.74 -12.93 -2.05
N ASN A 89 25.30 -12.68 -0.82
CA ASN A 89 25.39 -13.66 0.26
C ASN A 89 24.50 -14.89 0.01
N GLU A 90 23.30 -14.68 -0.53
CA GLU A 90 22.34 -15.75 -0.84
C GLU A 90 22.73 -16.57 -2.07
N ALA A 91 23.26 -15.93 -3.10
CA ALA A 91 23.67 -16.60 -4.33
C ALA A 91 24.96 -17.44 -4.18
N GLY A 92 25.73 -17.21 -3.11
CA GLY A 92 27.12 -17.63 -3.02
C GLY A 92 27.97 -16.79 -3.98
N PHE A 93 29.16 -16.36 -3.55
CA PHE A 93 30.07 -15.53 -4.34
C PHE A 93 30.70 -16.29 -5.53
N THR A 94 29.90 -16.96 -6.33
CA THR A 94 30.30 -17.85 -7.42
C THR A 94 29.61 -17.44 -8.72
N TYR A 95 30.38 -17.45 -9.81
CA TYR A 95 29.91 -17.21 -11.18
C TYR A 95 29.37 -18.50 -11.81
#